data_AF-A0A1I6PZR7-F1
#
_entry.id   AF-A0A1I6PZR7-F1
#
_cell.length_a   1.000
_cell.length_b   1.000
_cell.length_c   1.000
_cell.angle_alpha   90.00
_cell.angle_beta   90.00
_cell.angle_gamma   90.00
#
_symmetry.space_group_name_H-M   'P 1'
#
loop_
_entity.id
_entity.type
_entity.pdbx_description
1 polymer ?
#
loop_
_entity_poly.entity_id
_entity_poly.type
_entity_poly.pdbx_seq_one_letter_code
_entity_poly.pdbx_strand_id
1 'polypeptide(L)'
;MTDAGGFDLDGTANSAHEREVLLRQIAHALNVPVSIFRGPPGSPAAGGPSAAECAALLTAFSRIEDPDLRKECLALAERLGRR
;
A
#
# COMPACT_ATOMS: atom_id res chain seq x y z
N MET A 1 25.29 -30.41 -1.74
CA MET A 1 24.23 -30.90 -0.85
C MET A 1 23.66 -29.65 -0.21
N THR A 2 22.59 -29.10 -0.77
CA THR A 2 22.04 -27.80 -0.36
C THR A 2 20.72 -28.08 0.34
N ASP A 3 20.74 -27.84 1.64
CA ASP A 3 19.59 -27.91 2.54
C ASP A 3 18.59 -26.82 2.13
N ALA A 4 17.44 -27.24 1.64
CA ALA A 4 16.34 -26.34 1.31
C ALA A 4 15.55 -26.12 2.59
N GLY A 5 15.77 -24.96 3.22
CA GLY A 5 15.01 -24.51 4.37
C GLY A 5 13.51 -24.64 4.13
N GLY A 6 12.86 -25.44 4.98
CA GLY A 6 11.41 -25.49 5.08
C GLY A 6 10.89 -24.11 5.47
N PHE A 7 10.07 -23.51 4.61
CA PHE A 7 9.28 -22.34 4.98
C PHE A 7 8.17 -22.82 5.92
N ASP A 8 8.32 -22.53 7.21
CA ASP A 8 7.30 -22.74 8.23
C ASP A 8 6.05 -21.91 7.89
N LEU A 9 5.09 -22.55 7.21
CA LEU A 9 3.77 -21.99 6.98
C LEU A 9 2.98 -21.86 8.30
N ASP A 10 3.36 -22.60 9.34
CA ASP A 10 2.79 -22.54 10.69
C ASP A 10 3.10 -21.22 11.44
N GLY A 11 4.21 -20.54 11.12
CA GLY A 11 4.56 -19.25 11.75
C GLY A 11 3.63 -18.10 11.36
N THR A 12 2.97 -18.21 10.20
CA THR A 12 2.08 -17.15 9.70
C THR A 12 0.74 -17.11 10.43
N ALA A 13 0.21 -18.27 10.84
CA ALA A 13 -1.01 -18.37 11.62
C ALA A 13 -0.81 -17.87 13.07
N ASN A 14 0.33 -18.19 13.70
CA ASN A 14 0.70 -17.66 15.01
C ASN A 14 0.86 -16.13 14.98
N SER A 15 1.52 -15.58 13.96
CA SER A 15 1.69 -14.13 13.84
C SER A 15 0.38 -13.36 13.58
N ALA A 16 -0.59 -13.96 12.88
CA ALA A 16 -1.91 -13.36 12.70
C ALA A 16 -2.72 -13.34 14.01
N HIS A 17 -2.64 -14.40 14.81
CA HIS A 17 -3.28 -14.45 16.12
C HIS A 17 -2.66 -13.46 17.12
N GLU A 18 -1.33 -13.44 17.20
CA GLU A 18 -0.58 -12.49 18.04
C GLU A 18 -0.88 -11.04 17.65
N ARG A 19 -0.95 -10.73 16.34
CA ARG A 19 -1.35 -9.43 15.83
C ARG A 19 -2.76 -9.05 16.25
N GLU A 20 -3.72 -9.97 16.17
CA GLU A 20 -5.11 -9.73 16.58
C GLU A 20 -5.21 -9.46 18.09
N VAL A 21 -4.44 -10.19 18.92
CA VAL A 21 -4.35 -9.94 20.37
C VAL A 21 -3.79 -8.55 20.65
N LEU A 22 -2.70 -8.16 19.96
CA LEU A 22 -2.08 -6.84 20.14
C LEU A 22 -3.03 -5.70 19.71
N LEU A 23 -3.72 -5.84 18.58
CA LEU A 23 -4.70 -4.84 18.13
C LEU A 23 -5.84 -4.64 19.12
N ARG A 24 -6.30 -5.72 19.78
CA ARG A 24 -7.31 -5.60 20.86
C ARG A 24 -6.77 -4.86 22.08
N GLN A 25 -5.54 -5.12 22.48
CA GLN A 25 -4.91 -4.41 23.61
C GLN A 25 -4.76 -2.91 23.33
N ILE A 26 -4.34 -2.54 22.12
CA ILE A 26 -4.25 -1.15 21.68
C ILE A 26 -5.64 -0.50 21.65
N ALA A 27 -6.63 -1.18 21.06
CA ALA A 27 -8.02 -0.69 21.00
C ALA A 27 -8.59 -0.40 22.40
N HIS A 28 -8.35 -1.32 23.34
CA HIS A 28 -8.74 -1.17 24.74
C HIS A 28 -8.03 0.02 25.40
N ALA A 29 -6.71 0.16 25.22
CA ALA A 29 -5.94 1.26 25.80
C ALA A 29 -6.38 2.64 25.28
N LEU A 30 -6.80 2.71 24.02
CA LEU A 30 -7.28 3.94 23.38
C LEU A 30 -8.79 4.19 23.58
N ASN A 31 -9.52 3.26 24.23
CA ASN A 31 -10.97 3.28 24.37
C ASN A 31 -11.70 3.45 23.03
N VAL A 32 -11.26 2.72 22.00
CA VAL A 32 -11.85 2.74 20.65
C VAL A 32 -12.21 1.33 20.18
N PRO A 33 -13.18 1.17 19.27
CA PRO A 33 -13.49 -0.13 18.68
C PRO A 33 -12.32 -0.70 17.85
N VAL A 34 -12.01 -2.00 18.00
CA VAL A 34 -10.95 -2.68 17.21
C VAL A 34 -11.18 -2.61 15.71
N SER A 35 -12.43 -2.42 15.28
CA SER A 35 -12.81 -2.27 13.88
C SER A 35 -12.18 -1.04 13.20
N ILE A 36 -11.72 -0.03 13.95
CA ILE A 36 -10.99 1.12 13.38
C ILE A 36 -9.66 0.67 12.76
N PHE A 37 -9.04 -0.40 13.26
CA PHE A 37 -7.81 -0.95 12.69
C PHE A 37 -8.07 -1.93 11.54
N ARG A 38 -9.33 -2.27 11.29
CA ARG A 38 -9.73 -3.11 10.17
C ARG A 38 -10.15 -2.18 9.03
N GLY A 39 -9.35 -2.15 7.97
CA GLY A 39 -9.75 -1.47 6.74
C GLY A 39 -11.10 -2.03 6.23
N PRO A 40 -11.84 -1.28 5.40
CA PRO A 40 -13.08 -1.76 4.82
C PRO A 40 -12.87 -3.15 4.19
N PRO A 41 -13.76 -4.13 4.43
CA PRO A 41 -13.64 -5.43 3.78
C PRO A 41 -13.72 -5.22 2.27
N GLY A 42 -12.64 -5.54 1.55
CA GLY A 42 -12.52 -5.30 0.11
C GLY A 42 -11.91 -3.96 -0.29
N SER A 43 -11.47 -3.14 0.67
CA SER A 43 -10.44 -2.16 0.34
C SER A 43 -9.19 -2.97 0.02
N PRO A 44 -8.65 -2.96 -1.21
CA PRO A 44 -7.27 -3.36 -1.38
C PRO A 44 -6.50 -2.56 -0.33
N ALA A 45 -5.49 -3.16 0.31
CA ALA A 45 -4.49 -2.34 0.97
C ALA A 45 -4.17 -1.25 -0.04
N ALA A 46 -4.51 0.00 0.27
CA ALA A 46 -4.31 1.13 -0.62
C ALA A 46 -2.80 1.39 -0.65
N GLY A 47 -2.04 0.41 -1.13
CA GLY A 47 -0.71 0.57 -1.61
C GLY A 47 -0.87 1.45 -2.83
N GLY A 48 -0.82 2.75 -2.58
CA GLY A 48 -0.51 3.69 -3.65
C GLY A 48 0.76 3.23 -4.38
N PRO A 49 1.05 3.85 -5.52
CA PRO A 49 2.24 3.48 -6.30
C PRO A 49 3.47 3.40 -5.40
N SER A 50 4.23 2.33 -5.56
CA SER A 50 5.53 2.16 -4.94
C SER A 50 6.44 3.34 -5.30
N ALA A 51 7.48 3.57 -4.49
CA ALA A 51 8.46 4.62 -4.78
C ALA A 51 9.11 4.45 -6.16
N ALA A 52 9.31 3.21 -6.60
CA ALA A 52 9.86 2.90 -7.93
C ALA A 52 8.89 3.32 -9.05
N GLU A 53 7.60 3.08 -8.89
CA GLU A 53 6.57 3.51 -9.85
C GLU A 53 6.47 5.04 -9.91
N CYS A 54 6.50 5.72 -8.76
CA CYS A 54 6.54 7.19 -8.71
C CYS A 54 7.78 7.75 -9.43
N ALA A 55 8.96 7.16 -9.20
CA ALA A 55 10.21 7.59 -9.85
C ALA A 55 10.17 7.37 -11.37
N ALA A 56 9.61 6.25 -11.82
CA ALA A 56 9.44 5.96 -13.24
C ALA A 56 8.51 6.97 -13.92
N LEU A 57 7.38 7.31 -13.28
CA LEU A 57 6.44 8.31 -13.76
C LEU A 57 7.08 9.70 -13.87
N LEU A 58 7.80 10.14 -12.84
CA LEU A 58 8.49 11.44 -12.85
C LEU A 58 9.60 11.49 -13.91
N THR A 59 10.34 10.40 -14.10
CA THR A 59 11.38 10.29 -15.13
C THR A 59 10.79 10.33 -16.54
N ALA A 60 9.65 9.67 -16.76
CA ALA A 60 8.95 9.73 -18.04
C ALA A 60 8.45 11.15 -18.32
N PHE A 61 7.85 11.79 -17.31
CA PHE A 61 7.33 13.16 -17.43
C PHE A 61 8.42 14.19 -17.71
N SER A 62 9.60 14.07 -17.09
CA SER A 62 10.71 15.01 -17.29
C SER A 62 11.34 14.95 -18.68
N ARG A 63 11.18 13.83 -19.39
CA ARG A 63 11.64 13.65 -20.78
C ARG A 63 10.76 14.34 -21.82
N ILE A 64 9.58 14.84 -21.45
CA ILE A 64 8.71 15.60 -22.34
C ILE A 64 9.30 17.00 -22.49
N GLU A 65 10.03 17.26 -23.56
CA GLU A 65 10.70 18.56 -23.81
C GLU A 65 9.71 19.68 -24.12
N ASP A 66 8.61 19.36 -24.79
CA ASP A 66 7.58 20.31 -25.17
C ASP A 66 6.75 20.74 -23.92
N PRO A 67 6.76 22.04 -23.57
CA PRO A 67 6.05 22.54 -22.40
C PRO A 67 4.52 22.43 -22.52
N ASP A 68 3.97 22.47 -23.73
CA ASP A 68 2.52 22.38 -23.94
C ASP A 68 2.05 20.93 -23.85
N LEU A 69 2.79 19.98 -24.43
CA LEU A 69 2.53 18.55 -24.22
C LEU A 69 2.63 18.16 -22.74
N ARG A 70 3.58 18.75 -22.00
CA ARG A 70 3.73 18.52 -20.56
C ARG A 70 2.49 18.99 -19.78
N LYS A 71 1.92 20.14 -20.13
CA LYS A 71 0.67 20.66 -19.52
C LYS A 71 -0.52 19.76 -19.86
N GLU A 72 -0.62 19.30 -21.10
CA GLU A 72 -1.70 18.39 -21.51
C GLU A 72 -1.64 17.05 -20.77
N CYS A 73 -0.45 16.49 -20.59
CA CYS A 73 -0.22 15.28 -19.81
C CYS A 73 -0.68 15.45 -18.37
N LEU A 74 -0.35 16.58 -17.74
CA LEU A 74 -0.78 16.90 -16.37
C LEU A 74 -2.30 17.04 -16.29
N ALA A 75 -2.92 17.77 -17.22
CA ALA A 75 -4.37 17.95 -17.28
C ALA A 75 -5.12 16.62 -17.52
N LEU A 76 -4.51 15.66 -18.21
CA LEU A 76 -5.08 14.32 -18.38
C LEU A 76 -5.02 13.53 -17.07
N ALA A 77 -3.88 13.56 -16.36
CA ALA A 77 -3.73 12.90 -15.06
C ALA A 77 -4.73 13.46 -14.02
N GLU A 78 -4.91 14.78 -13.96
CA GLU A 78 -5.89 15.42 -13.08
C GLU A 78 -7.34 15.00 -13.38
N ARG A 79 -7.70 14.85 -14.66
CA ARG A 79 -9.03 14.37 -15.07
C ARG A 79 -9.28 12.93 -14.65
N LEU A 80 -8.26 12.08 -14.69
CA LEU A 80 -8.37 10.68 -14.26
C LEU A 80 -8.41 10.53 -12.73
N GLY A 81 -7.72 11.41 -12.00
CA GLY A 81 -7.66 11.38 -10.53
C GLY A 81 -8.89 11.95 -9.81
N ARG A 82 -9.86 12.54 -10.52
CA ARG A 82 -11.12 13.07 -9.96
C ARG A 82 -12.27 12.05 -9.96
N ARG A 83 -12.02 10.80 -10.37
CA ARG A 83 -12.98 9.69 -10.27
C ARG A 83 -12.83 8.96 -8.95
#